data_AF-A0A0N0N542-F1
#
_entry.id   AF-A0A0N0N542-F1
#
_cell.length_a   1.000
_cell.length_b   1.000
_cell.length_c   1.000
_cell.angle_alpha   90.00
_cell.angle_beta   90.00
_cell.angle_gamma   90.00
#
_symmetry.space_group_name_H-M   'P 1'
#
loop_
_entity.id
_entity.type
_entity.pdbx_description
1 polymer ?
#
loop_
_entity_poly.entity_id
_entity_poly.type
_entity_poly.pdbx_seq_one_letter_code
_entity_poly.pdbx_strand_id
1 'polypeptide(L)' 'MIVLLVGGPLGGRELSTTPGPWDGDWLTAGDADRGLYLPVHHDPATGVVLAEIRATAPRRR' A
#
# COMPACT_ATOMS: atom_id res chain seq x y z
N MET A 1 0.12 -2.76 -12.39
CA MET A 1 0.82 -1.49 -12.15
C MET A 1 1.75 -1.72 -10.97
N ILE A 2 2.98 -1.22 -11.01
CA ILE A 2 3.92 -1.32 -9.88
C ILE A 2 4.08 0.09 -9.29
N VAL A 3 3.88 0.21 -7.98
CA VAL A 3 4.10 1.46 -7.24
C VAL A 3 5.34 1.30 -6.36
N LEU A 4 6.34 2.15 -6.57
CA LEU A 4 7.54 2.20 -5.73
C LEU A 4 7.35 3.24 -4.62
N LEU A 5 7.47 2.80 -3.37
CA LEU A 5 7.39 3.69 -2.21
C LEU A 5 8.75 4.34 -1.98
N VAL A 6 8.82 5.67 -2.09
CA VAL A 6 10.09 6.41 -2.11
C VAL A 6 10.61 6.87 -0.74
N GLY A 7 9.83 6.75 0.33
CA GLY A 7 10.22 7.28 1.63
C GLY A 7 9.49 6.68 2.84
N GLY A 8 9.96 7.05 4.03
CA GLY A 8 9.41 6.58 5.31
C GLY A 8 9.72 5.09 5.59
N PRO A 9 8.99 4.48 6.54
CA PRO A 9 9.20 3.08 6.94
C PRO A 9 9.00 2.03 5.84
N LEU A 10 8.44 2.44 4.70
CA LEU A 10 8.16 1.60 3.54
C LEU A 10 9.03 1.93 2.34
N GLY A 11 9.99 2.85 2.48
CA GLY A 11 10.89 3.26 1.40
C GLY A 11 11.60 2.05 0.75
N GLY A 12 11.65 2.04 -0.57
CA GLY A 12 12.26 0.97 -1.38
C GLY A 12 11.37 -0.26 -1.60
N ARG A 13 10.12 -0.25 -1.12
CA ARG A 13 9.18 -1.36 -1.35
C ARG A 13 8.34 -1.13 -2.58
N GLU A 14 8.13 -2.21 -3.31
CA GLU A 14 7.25 -2.24 -4.47
C GLU A 14 5.90 -2.84 -4.09
N LEU A 15 4.84 -2.23 -4.60
CA LEU A 15 3.48 -2.70 -4.48
C LEU A 15 2.93 -3.01 -5.87
N SER A 16 2.57 -4.26 -6.10
CA SER A 16 1.91 -4.67 -7.34
C SER A 16 0.41 -4.48 -7.21
N THR A 17 -0.18 -3.67 -8.07
CA THR A 17 -1.62 -3.33 -8.05
C THR A 17 -2.27 -3.59 -9.40
N THR A 18 -3.56 -3.84 -9.42
CA THR A 18 -4.33 -3.85 -10.68
C THR A 18 -4.86 -2.44 -10.99
N PRO A 19 -5.11 -2.09 -12.26
CA PRO A 19 -5.71 -0.80 -12.65
C PRO A 19 -7.20 -0.65 -12.27
N GLY A 20 -7.68 -1.38 -11.26
CA GLY A 20 -9.06 -1.37 -10.79
C GLY A 20 -9.36 -0.31 -9.72
N PRO A 21 -10.64 -0.15 -9.34
CA PRO A 21 -11.02 0.71 -8.22
C PRO A 21 -10.49 0.13 -6.91
N TRP A 22 -9.62 0.89 -6.24
CA TRP A 22 -8.99 0.59 -4.94
C TRP A 22 -8.51 -0.85 -4.77
N ASP A 23 -7.31 -1.12 -5.25
CA ASP A 23 -6.64 -2.41 -5.08
C ASP A 23 -5.27 -2.21 -4.41
N GLY A 24 -4.89 -3.13 -3.55
CA GLY A 24 -3.69 -2.99 -2.72
C GLY A 24 -3.27 -4.28 -2.07
N ASP A 25 -2.07 -4.26 -1.50
CA ASP A 25 -1.44 -5.42 -0.87
C ASP A 25 -1.01 -5.10 0.56
N TRP A 26 -0.64 -6.15 1.26
CA TRP A 26 -0.14 -6.10 2.62
C TRP A 26 1.37 -5.85 2.64
N LEU A 27 1.78 -4.84 3.41
CA LEU A 27 3.17 -4.49 3.65
C LEU A 27 3.49 -4.61 5.14
N THR A 28 4.58 -5.30 5.48
CA THR A 28 5.04 -5.47 6.87
C THR A 28 5.96 -4.33 7.29
N ALA A 29 5.46 -3.25 7.89
CA ALA A 29 6.34 -2.16 8.32
C ALA A 29 7.11 -2.52 9.61
N GLY A 30 8.43 -2.73 9.51
CA GLY A 30 9.31 -2.99 10.67
C GLY A 30 9.16 -4.39 11.29
N ASP A 31 9.45 -4.49 12.60
CA ASP A 31 9.49 -5.74 13.35
C ASP A 31 8.07 -6.26 13.68
N ALA A 32 7.55 -7.02 12.72
CA ALA A 32 6.74 -8.23 12.86
C ALA A 32 5.35 -8.26 13.54
N ASP A 33 4.77 -7.19 14.09
CA ASP A 33 3.41 -7.28 14.70
C ASP A 33 2.30 -6.48 13.99
N ARG A 34 2.63 -5.69 12.95
CA ARG A 34 1.66 -4.84 12.25
C ARG A 34 1.77 -4.96 10.74
N GLY A 35 0.71 -5.46 10.11
CA GLY A 35 0.50 -5.37 8.68
C GLY A 35 -0.15 -4.04 8.31
N LEU A 36 0.42 -3.34 7.33
CA LEU A 36 -0.21 -2.20 6.69
C LEU A 36 -0.92 -2.69 5.44
N TYR A 37 -2.21 -2.42 5.31
CA TYR A 37 -2.90 -2.57 4.04
C TYR A 37 -2.81 -1.24 3.30
N LEU A 38 -2.31 -1.28 2.06
CA LEU A 38 -2.10 -0.08 1.25
C LEU A 38 -2.94 -0.13 -0.03
N PRO A 39 -4.24 0.19 0.03
CA PRO A 39 -5.07 0.29 -1.16
C PRO A 39 -4.63 1.50 -2.00
N VAL A 40 -4.48 1.27 -3.29
CA VAL A 40 -4.10 2.25 -4.30
C VAL A 40 -5.23 2.38 -5.31
N HIS A 41 -5.61 3.61 -5.60
CA HIS A 41 -6.50 3.95 -6.70
C HIS A 41 -5.70 4.68 -7.78
N HIS A 42 -5.88 4.23 -9.01
CA HIS A 42 -5.36 4.89 -10.20
C HIS A 42 -6.54 5.45 -11.00
N ASP A 43 -6.56 6.76 -11.20
CA ASP A 43 -7.52 7.42 -12.09
C ASP A 43 -6.94 7.39 -13.52
N PRO A 44 -7.49 6.58 -14.44
CA PRO A 44 -6.97 6.48 -15.80
C PRO A 44 -7.21 7.74 -16.64
N ALA A 45 -8.15 8.62 -16.26
CA ALA A 45 -8.46 9.83 -17.00
C ALA A 45 -7.46 10.95 -16.70
N THR A 46 -6.97 11.02 -15.46
CA THR A 46 -6.05 12.07 -15.00
C THR A 46 -4.61 11.58 -14.78
N GLY A 47 -4.40 10.25 -14.70
CA GLY A 47 -3.14 9.63 -14.33
C GLY A 47 -2.78 9.80 -12.85
N VAL A 48 -3.70 10.31 -12.02
CA VAL A 48 -3.47 10.51 -10.59
C VAL A 48 -3.49 9.16 -9.87
N VAL A 49 -2.53 8.98 -8.97
CA VAL A 49 -2.43 7.82 -8.08
C VAL A 49 -2.67 8.26 -6.64
N LEU A 50 -3.67 7.68 -6.00
CA LEU A 50 -4.00 7.88 -4.59
C LEU A 50 -3.66 6.61 -3.82
N ALA A 51 -2.98 6.73 -2.69
CA ALA A 51 -2.69 5.61 -1.79
C ALA A 51 -3.14 5.97 -0.37
N GLU A 52 -3.81 5.05 0.31
CA GLU A 52 -4.25 5.22 1.69
C GLU A 52 -3.51 4.24 2.60
N ILE A 53 -2.89 4.70 3.69
CA ILE A 53 -2.24 3.81 4.65
C ILE A 53 -3.28 3.37 5.69
N ARG A 54 -3.68 2.10 5.65
CA ARG A 54 -4.54 1.49 6.68
C ARG A 54 -3.70 0.63 7.61
N ALA A 55 -3.36 1.20 8.77
CA ALA A 55 -2.73 0.43 9.83
C ALA A 55 -3.76 -0.53 10.44
N THR A 56 -3.50 -1.84 10.35
CA THR A 56 -4.30 -2.80 11.10
C THR A 56 -3.77 -2.95 12.51
N ALA A 57 -4.68 -2.96 13.47
CA ALA A 57 -4.34 -3.28 14.85
C ALA A 57 -3.71 -4.68 14.90
N PRO A 58 -2.77 -4.94 15.82
CA PRO A 58 -2.23 -6.29 16.01
C PRO A 58 -3.38 -7.27 16.15
N ARG A 59 -3.33 -8.37 15.40
CA ARG A 59 -4.30 -9.47 15.53
C ARG A 59 -4.05 -10.07 16.92
N ARG A 60 -4.76 -9.57 17.95
CA ARG A 60 -4.74 -10.17 19.29
C ARG A 60 -5.05 -11.65 19.12
N ARG A 61 -4.08 -12.48 19.49
CA ARG A 61 -4.22 -13.93 19.55
C ARG A 61 -5.00 -14.32 20.80
#